data_AF-A0A0L6WXC7-F1
#
_entry.id   AF-A0A0L6WXC7-F1
#
_cell.length_a   1.000
_cell.length_b   1.000
_cell.length_c   1.000
_cell.angle_alpha   90.00
_cell.angle_beta   90.00
_cell.angle_gamma   90.00
#
_symmetry.space_group_name_H-M   'P 1'
#
loop_
_entity.id
_entity.type
_entity.pdbx_description
1 polymer ?
#
loop_
_entity_poly.entity_id
_entity_poly.type
_entity_poly.pdbx_seq_one_letter_code
_entity_poly.pdbx_strand_id
1 'polypeptide(L)'
;MSAQLRAKRKEVLNTKAELLKTSAQDQFAKWAKLRRSADKGLAELEKLNSDVASAKTAFSIKFNSAIWLLTTGVQFFVGWWYRKTAVFYLPPGWFGPLGWWLSFPFAPAGSVSVGVWQMACKRVILIGERAVKDLVAGSLQSAAEPAASTEKKEI
;
A
#
# COMPACT_ATOMS: atom_id res chain seq x y z
N MET A 1 3.71 19.68 -13.03
CA MET A 1 2.99 20.08 -11.80
C MET A 1 3.92 20.39 -10.63
N SER A 2 4.96 19.60 -10.36
CA SER A 2 5.96 19.86 -9.29
C SER A 2 6.75 21.16 -9.44
N ALA A 3 7.08 21.56 -10.67
CA ALA A 3 7.78 22.83 -10.95
C ALA A 3 6.93 24.07 -10.57
N GLN A 4 5.63 24.04 -10.85
CA GLN A 4 4.72 25.13 -10.48
C GLN A 4 4.52 25.23 -8.96
N LEU A 5 4.46 24.08 -8.26
CA LEU A 5 4.37 24.05 -6.79
C LEU A 5 5.62 24.64 -6.13
N ARG A 6 6.81 24.34 -6.66
CA ARG A 6 8.08 24.92 -6.19
C ARG A 6 8.17 26.41 -6.47
N ALA A 7 7.75 26.86 -7.64
CA ALA A 7 7.70 28.28 -8.00
C ALA A 7 6.76 29.06 -7.07
N LYS A 8 5.54 28.56 -6.82
CA LYS A 8 4.58 29.16 -5.90
C LYS A 8 5.06 29.18 -4.44
N ARG A 9 5.72 28.12 -3.97
CA ARG A 9 6.39 28.13 -2.64
C ARG A 9 7.45 29.22 -2.54
N LYS A 10 8.29 29.37 -3.56
CA LYS A 10 9.33 30.41 -3.60
C LYS A 10 8.74 31.82 -3.60
N GLU A 11 7.66 32.02 -4.36
CA GLU A 11 6.94 33.28 -4.45
C GLU A 11 6.35 33.70 -3.10
N VAL A 12 5.70 32.76 -2.39
CA VAL A 12 5.12 32.97 -1.06
C VAL A 12 6.18 33.24 0.02
N LEU A 13 7.32 32.53 -0.04
CA LEU A 13 8.44 32.76 0.89
C LEU A 13 9.05 34.15 0.67
N ASN A 14 9.16 34.61 -0.58
CA ASN A 14 9.61 35.97 -0.89
C ASN A 14 8.63 37.04 -0.39
N THR A 15 7.31 36.85 -0.60
CA THR A 15 6.30 37.81 -0.12
C THR A 15 6.25 37.87 1.40
N LYS A 16 6.42 36.73 2.08
CA LYS A 16 6.55 36.67 3.55
C LYS A 16 7.81 37.40 4.04
N ALA A 17 8.93 37.25 3.34
CA ALA A 17 10.18 37.94 3.67
C ALA A 17 10.08 39.46 3.48
N GLU A 18 9.41 39.93 2.41
CA GLU A 18 9.13 41.37 2.23
C GLU A 18 8.16 41.91 3.29
N LEU A 19 7.21 41.09 3.73
CA LEU A 19 6.28 41.47 4.79
C LEU A 19 6.95 41.68 6.15
N LEU A 20 7.97 40.87 6.45
CA LEU A 20 8.79 41.00 7.65
C LEU A 20 9.75 42.20 7.59
N LYS A 21 10.16 42.62 6.38
CA LYS A 21 11.01 43.81 6.15
C LYS A 21 10.22 45.13 6.17
N THR A 22 8.89 45.09 6.03
CA THR A 22 8.05 46.30 5.96
C THR A 22 7.54 46.66 7.35
N SER A 23 7.89 47.85 7.87
CA SER A 23 7.34 48.40 9.13
C SER A 23 5.81 48.49 9.01
N ALA A 24 5.12 47.73 9.86
CA ALA A 24 3.66 47.69 9.88
C ALA A 24 3.04 49.04 10.26
N GLN A 25 3.78 49.91 10.94
CA GLN A 25 3.27 51.15 11.52
C GLN A 25 3.41 52.35 10.58
N ASP A 26 4.52 52.47 9.83
CA ASP A 26 4.75 53.59 8.89
C ASP A 26 4.18 53.35 7.49
N GLN A 27 4.07 52.08 7.07
CA GLN A 27 3.60 51.71 5.73
C GLN A 27 2.40 50.75 5.78
N PHE A 28 1.44 51.02 6.68
CA PHE A 28 0.26 50.17 6.92
C PHE A 28 -0.51 49.83 5.63
N ALA A 29 -0.64 50.77 4.69
CA ALA A 29 -1.30 50.54 3.40
C ALA A 29 -0.56 49.50 2.52
N LYS A 30 0.78 49.55 2.49
CA LYS A 30 1.61 48.57 1.78
C LYS A 30 1.64 47.23 2.51
N TRP A 31 1.79 47.25 3.83
CA TRP A 31 1.78 46.06 4.68
C TRP A 31 0.45 45.30 4.56
N ALA A 32 -0.69 45.98 4.61
CA ALA A 32 -2.01 45.37 4.46
C ALA A 32 -2.22 44.73 3.07
N LYS A 33 -1.75 45.38 2.00
CA LYS A 33 -1.83 44.85 0.64
C LYS A 33 -0.94 43.62 0.47
N LEU A 34 0.28 43.67 1.00
CA LEU A 34 1.23 42.57 0.96
C LEU A 34 0.75 41.38 1.81
N ARG A 35 0.10 41.64 2.95
CA ARG A 35 -0.48 40.63 3.84
C ARG A 35 -1.58 39.84 3.14
N ARG A 36 -2.54 40.52 2.50
CA ARG A 36 -3.58 39.88 1.69
C ARG A 36 -3.00 39.05 0.55
N SER A 37 -1.93 39.52 -0.10
CA SER A 37 -1.26 38.76 -1.15
C SER A 37 -0.58 37.49 -0.63
N ALA A 38 0.07 37.58 0.54
CA ALA A 38 0.72 36.44 1.18
C ALA A 38 -0.30 35.41 1.69
N ASP A 39 -1.40 35.86 2.28
CA ASP A 39 -2.48 34.99 2.75
C ASP A 39 -3.20 34.32 1.56
N LYS A 40 -3.40 35.04 0.44
CA LYS A 40 -3.91 34.46 -0.82
C LYS A 40 -2.96 33.40 -1.40
N GLY A 41 -1.65 33.68 -1.42
CA GLY A 41 -0.65 32.73 -1.92
C GLY A 41 -0.54 31.47 -1.08
N LEU A 42 -0.69 31.58 0.25
CA LEU A 42 -0.78 30.42 1.14
C LEU A 42 -2.03 29.57 0.88
N ALA A 43 -3.20 30.21 0.71
CA ALA A 43 -4.43 29.49 0.40
C ALA A 43 -4.36 28.76 -0.95
N GLU A 44 -3.76 29.38 -1.98
CA GLU A 44 -3.50 28.72 -3.26
C GLU A 44 -2.54 27.53 -3.11
N LEU A 45 -1.48 27.65 -2.30
CA LEU A 45 -0.54 26.56 -2.03
C LEU A 45 -1.20 25.37 -1.35
N GLU A 46 -2.02 25.63 -0.34
CA GLU A 46 -2.73 24.59 0.41
C GLU A 46 -3.72 23.86 -0.48
N LYS A 47 -4.46 24.60 -1.33
CA LYS A 47 -5.35 24.03 -2.34
C LYS A 47 -4.59 23.15 -3.34
N LEU A 48 -3.51 23.66 -3.95
CA LEU A 48 -2.71 22.88 -4.89
C LEU A 48 -2.09 21.63 -4.22
N ASN A 49 -1.68 21.75 -2.96
CA ASN A 49 -1.12 20.61 -2.22
C ASN A 49 -2.20 19.55 -1.95
N SER A 50 -3.41 19.97 -1.58
CA SER A 50 -4.58 19.08 -1.41
C SER A 50 -4.97 18.39 -2.72
N ASP A 51 -4.98 19.12 -3.84
CA ASP A 51 -5.28 18.56 -5.15
C ASP A 51 -4.24 17.51 -5.57
N VAL A 52 -2.95 17.80 -5.34
CA VAL A 52 -1.86 16.85 -5.63
C VAL A 52 -1.93 15.62 -4.72
N ALA A 53 -2.21 15.79 -3.43
CA ALA A 53 -2.38 14.69 -2.50
C ALA A 53 -3.57 13.80 -2.91
N SER A 54 -4.70 14.42 -3.24
CA SER A 54 -5.92 13.74 -3.71
C SER A 54 -5.67 12.99 -5.02
N ALA A 55 -4.97 13.60 -5.98
CA ALA A 55 -4.61 12.97 -7.24
C ALA A 55 -3.69 11.75 -7.04
N LYS A 56 -2.70 11.86 -6.13
CA LYS A 56 -1.83 10.73 -5.76
C LYS A 56 -2.63 9.60 -5.12
N THR A 57 -3.49 9.91 -4.15
CA THR A 57 -4.34 8.91 -3.50
C THR A 57 -5.26 8.23 -4.50
N ALA A 58 -5.91 9.00 -5.38
CA ALA A 58 -6.77 8.45 -6.43
C ALA A 58 -5.99 7.56 -7.41
N PHE A 59 -4.77 7.95 -7.78
CA PHE A 59 -3.89 7.11 -8.61
C PHE A 59 -3.51 5.82 -7.89
N SER A 60 -3.08 5.89 -6.63
CA SER A 60 -2.73 4.72 -5.83
C SER A 60 -3.92 3.77 -5.66
N ILE A 61 -5.12 4.28 -5.39
CA ILE A 61 -6.33 3.46 -5.28
C ILE A 61 -6.63 2.77 -6.61
N LYS A 62 -6.60 3.50 -7.73
CA LYS A 62 -6.83 2.93 -9.05
C LYS A 62 -5.78 1.88 -9.42
N PHE A 63 -4.51 2.16 -9.16
CA PHE A 63 -3.40 1.26 -9.46
C PHE A 63 -3.44 0.00 -8.60
N ASN A 64 -3.66 0.14 -7.28
CA ASN A 64 -3.83 -1.00 -6.39
C ASN A 64 -5.07 -1.82 -6.75
N SER A 65 -6.19 -1.18 -7.10
CA SER A 65 -7.39 -1.85 -7.58
C SER A 65 -7.14 -2.60 -8.89
N ALA A 66 -6.41 -1.99 -9.84
CA ALA A 66 -6.04 -2.63 -11.08
C ALA A 66 -5.14 -3.86 -10.85
N ILE A 67 -4.12 -3.76 -10.00
CA ILE A 67 -3.28 -4.89 -9.61
C ILE A 67 -4.11 -5.98 -8.93
N TRP A 68 -5.00 -5.61 -8.01
CA TRP A 68 -5.86 -6.55 -7.30
C TRP A 68 -6.81 -7.27 -8.25
N LEU A 69 -7.42 -6.54 -9.19
CA LEU A 69 -8.31 -7.10 -10.21
C LEU A 69 -7.53 -7.97 -11.19
N LEU A 70 -6.33 -7.59 -11.59
CA LEU A 70 -5.49 -8.38 -12.48
C LEU A 70 -5.03 -9.66 -11.77
N THR A 71 -4.62 -9.57 -10.51
CA THR A 71 -4.23 -10.74 -9.68
C THR A 71 -5.42 -11.68 -9.49
N THR A 72 -6.58 -11.14 -9.10
CA THR A 72 -7.81 -11.92 -8.88
C THR A 72 -8.35 -12.48 -10.20
N GLY A 73 -8.32 -11.69 -11.26
CA GLY A 73 -8.79 -12.03 -12.60
C GLY A 73 -7.93 -13.10 -13.24
N VAL A 74 -6.60 -13.00 -13.15
CA VAL A 74 -5.68 -14.07 -13.58
C VAL A 74 -5.95 -15.34 -12.77
N GLN A 75 -6.14 -15.24 -11.45
CA GLN A 75 -6.42 -16.40 -10.63
C GLN A 75 -7.76 -17.06 -10.98
N PHE A 76 -8.79 -16.27 -11.29
CA PHE A 76 -10.08 -16.75 -11.75
C PHE A 76 -10.01 -17.32 -13.17
N PHE A 77 -9.27 -16.68 -14.06
CA PHE A 77 -9.04 -17.13 -15.43
C PHE A 77 -8.31 -18.47 -15.47
N VAL A 78 -7.25 -18.64 -14.67
CA VAL A 78 -6.55 -19.92 -14.54
C VAL A 78 -7.48 -20.98 -13.94
N GLY A 79 -8.28 -20.64 -12.91
CA GLY A 79 -9.29 -21.55 -12.36
C GLY A 79 -10.36 -21.97 -13.37
N TRP A 80 -10.79 -21.04 -14.22
CA TRP A 80 -11.76 -21.28 -15.28
C TRP A 80 -11.18 -22.10 -16.44
N TRP A 81 -9.96 -21.78 -16.87
CA TRP A 81 -9.27 -22.41 -17.99
C TRP A 81 -8.92 -23.87 -17.70
N TYR A 82 -8.40 -24.13 -16.50
CA TYR A 82 -8.01 -25.46 -16.05
C TYR A 82 -9.16 -26.25 -15.40
N ARG A 83 -10.40 -25.74 -15.48
CA ARG A 83 -11.61 -26.42 -15.01
C ARG A 83 -11.73 -27.89 -15.44
N LYS A 84 -11.18 -28.26 -16.61
CA LYS A 84 -11.33 -29.60 -17.21
C LYS A 84 -10.05 -30.45 -17.20
N THR A 85 -8.95 -29.98 -16.61
CA THR A 85 -7.65 -30.68 -16.71
C THR A 85 -7.19 -31.17 -15.35
N ALA A 86 -7.13 -32.49 -15.18
CA ALA A 86 -6.51 -33.14 -14.04
C ALA A 86 -5.01 -32.80 -13.99
N VAL A 87 -4.53 -32.16 -12.92
CA VAL A 87 -3.11 -31.77 -12.77
C VAL A 87 -2.23 -33.00 -12.53
N PHE A 88 -2.77 -34.02 -11.88
CA PHE A 88 -2.08 -35.28 -11.61
C PHE A 88 -3.08 -36.42 -11.64
N TYR A 89 -2.85 -37.41 -12.49
CA TYR A 89 -3.56 -38.69 -12.45
C TYR A 89 -2.81 -39.60 -11.49
N LEU A 90 -3.46 -40.04 -10.41
CA LEU A 90 -2.85 -40.96 -9.46
C LEU A 90 -3.23 -42.40 -9.79
N PRO A 91 -2.28 -43.37 -9.66
CA PRO A 91 -2.58 -44.78 -9.80
C PRO A 91 -3.71 -45.22 -8.85
N PRO A 92 -4.61 -46.11 -9.27
CA PRO A 92 -5.75 -46.53 -8.47
C PRO A 92 -5.27 -47.22 -7.18
N GLY A 93 -5.63 -46.68 -6.02
CA GLY A 93 -5.44 -47.32 -4.71
C GLY A 93 -4.69 -46.54 -3.63
N TRP A 94 -3.97 -45.45 -3.96
CA TRP A 94 -3.09 -44.79 -2.98
C TRP A 94 -3.83 -43.97 -1.91
N PHE A 95 -4.94 -43.31 -2.28
CA PHE A 95 -5.68 -42.38 -1.39
C PHE A 95 -7.00 -42.92 -0.82
N GLY A 96 -7.42 -44.14 -1.17
CA GLY A 96 -8.69 -44.71 -0.67
C GLY A 96 -9.89 -43.73 -0.80
N PRO A 97 -10.84 -43.68 0.15
CA PRO A 97 -12.03 -42.82 0.08
C PRO A 97 -11.74 -41.31 0.07
N LEU A 98 -10.50 -40.86 0.35
CA LEU A 98 -10.10 -39.44 0.23
C LEU A 98 -10.05 -38.96 -1.23
N GLY A 99 -10.01 -39.87 -2.20
CA GLY A 99 -10.08 -39.53 -3.62
C GLY A 99 -11.36 -38.76 -3.99
N TRP A 100 -12.47 -39.00 -3.29
CA TRP A 100 -13.71 -38.25 -3.47
C TRP A 100 -13.56 -36.79 -3.02
N TRP A 101 -12.93 -36.56 -1.86
CA TRP A 101 -12.66 -35.22 -1.33
C TRP A 101 -11.66 -34.43 -2.19
N LEU A 102 -10.66 -35.10 -2.76
CA LEU A 102 -9.68 -34.51 -3.68
C LEU A 102 -10.28 -34.18 -5.06
N SER A 103 -11.37 -34.83 -5.45
CA SER A 103 -12.06 -34.67 -6.75
C SER A 103 -13.15 -33.58 -6.76
N PHE A 104 -13.67 -33.19 -5.59
CA PHE A 104 -14.70 -32.15 -5.44
C PHE A 104 -14.10 -30.75 -5.74
N PRO A 105 -14.70 -29.87 -6.57
CA PRO A 105 -16.04 -29.87 -7.17
C PRO A 105 -16.09 -30.04 -8.72
N PHE A 106 -14.98 -30.36 -9.42
CA PHE A 106 -14.98 -30.41 -10.91
C PHE A 106 -14.12 -31.49 -11.59
N ALA A 107 -13.42 -32.36 -10.86
CA ALA A 107 -12.50 -33.33 -11.48
C ALA A 107 -13.09 -34.76 -11.52
N PRO A 108 -12.94 -35.50 -12.64
CA PRO A 108 -13.31 -36.91 -12.69
C PRO A 108 -12.44 -37.75 -11.74
N ALA A 109 -13.04 -38.80 -11.17
CA ALA A 109 -12.46 -39.64 -10.11
C ALA A 109 -11.03 -40.11 -10.44
N GLY A 110 -10.09 -39.88 -9.52
CA GLY A 110 -8.69 -40.30 -9.65
C GLY A 110 -7.68 -39.18 -9.91
N SER A 111 -8.08 -37.90 -9.82
CA SER A 111 -7.19 -36.76 -10.03
C SER A 111 -7.35 -35.64 -9.00
N VAL A 112 -6.27 -34.90 -8.75
CA VAL A 112 -6.30 -33.71 -7.89
C VAL A 112 -6.94 -32.56 -8.66
N SER A 113 -8.04 -32.00 -8.12
CA SER A 113 -8.69 -30.87 -8.75
C SER A 113 -7.79 -29.63 -8.74
N VAL A 114 -7.81 -28.88 -9.84
CA VAL A 114 -7.11 -27.60 -9.97
C VAL A 114 -7.56 -26.61 -8.89
N GLY A 115 -8.83 -26.68 -8.48
CA GLY A 115 -9.36 -25.87 -7.40
C GLY A 115 -8.69 -26.16 -6.05
N VAL A 116 -8.49 -27.45 -5.70
CA VAL A 116 -7.76 -27.84 -4.49
C VAL A 116 -6.30 -27.41 -4.56
N TRP A 117 -5.65 -27.57 -5.70
CA TRP A 117 -4.27 -27.11 -5.90
C TRP A 117 -4.13 -25.59 -5.77
N GLN A 118 -5.02 -24.81 -6.39
CA GLN A 118 -5.05 -23.35 -6.25
C GLN A 118 -5.33 -22.91 -4.81
N MET A 119 -6.21 -23.61 -4.09
CA MET A 119 -6.45 -23.35 -2.67
C MET A 119 -5.21 -23.65 -1.83
N ALA A 120 -4.50 -24.74 -2.10
CA ALA A 120 -3.25 -25.06 -1.43
C ALA A 120 -2.19 -23.97 -1.67
N CYS A 121 -1.96 -23.56 -2.92
CA CYS A 121 -1.04 -22.46 -3.24
C CYS A 121 -1.44 -21.15 -2.55
N LYS A 122 -2.73 -20.80 -2.55
CA LYS A 122 -3.23 -19.62 -1.82
C LYS A 122 -2.92 -19.70 -0.32
N ARG A 123 -3.15 -20.86 0.30
CA ARG A 123 -2.86 -21.07 1.73
C ARG A 123 -1.37 -20.93 2.02
N VAL A 124 -0.50 -21.49 1.19
CA VAL A 124 0.96 -21.36 1.34
C VAL A 124 1.40 -19.90 1.21
N ILE A 125 0.89 -19.15 0.23
CA ILE A 125 1.21 -17.72 0.06
C ILE A 125 0.74 -16.91 1.28
N LEU A 126 -0.48 -17.14 1.77
CA LEU A 126 -1.02 -16.47 2.96
C LEU A 126 -0.20 -16.75 4.24
N ILE A 127 0.25 -18.00 4.41
CA ILE A 127 1.11 -18.37 5.55
C ILE A 127 2.50 -17.73 5.38
N GLY A 128 3.05 -17.73 4.16
CA GLY A 128 4.32 -17.08 3.85
C GLY A 128 4.30 -15.57 4.12
N GLU A 129 3.24 -14.87 3.72
CA GLU A 129 3.07 -13.45 4.02
C GLU A 129 3.02 -13.17 5.53
N ARG A 130 2.37 -14.05 6.31
CA ARG A 130 2.34 -13.94 7.78
C ARG A 130 3.72 -14.18 8.37
N ALA A 131 4.41 -15.23 7.94
CA ALA A 131 5.77 -15.54 8.39
C ALA A 131 6.74 -14.39 8.09
N VAL A 132 6.67 -13.79 6.91
CA VAL A 132 7.50 -12.63 6.55
C VAL A 132 7.15 -11.42 7.42
N LYS A 133 5.86 -11.14 7.66
CA LYS A 133 5.44 -10.04 8.54
C LYS A 133 5.90 -10.27 9.98
N ASP A 134 5.81 -11.48 10.49
CA ASP A 134 6.27 -11.84 11.84
C ASP A 134 7.79 -11.75 11.96
N LEU A 135 8.54 -12.13 10.92
CA LEU A 135 10.01 -11.95 10.87
C LEU A 135 10.41 -10.48 10.81
N VAL A 136 9.72 -9.66 10.00
CA VAL A 136 9.99 -8.22 9.91
C VAL A 136 9.59 -7.52 11.21
N ALA A 137 8.42 -7.82 11.78
CA ALA A 137 7.99 -7.29 13.07
C ALA A 137 8.92 -7.73 14.20
N GLY A 138 9.33 -9.02 14.22
CA GLY A 138 10.33 -9.54 15.15
C GLY A 138 11.69 -8.87 15.01
N SER A 139 12.11 -8.53 13.79
CA SER A 139 13.36 -7.79 13.56
C SER A 139 13.30 -6.35 14.08
N LEU A 140 12.12 -5.70 13.99
CA LEU A 140 11.90 -4.35 14.55
C LEU A 140 11.84 -4.38 16.08
N GLN A 141 11.25 -5.42 16.67
CA GLN A 141 11.19 -5.64 18.12
C GLN A 141 12.60 -5.90 18.69
N SER A 142 13.40 -6.73 18.02
CA SER A 142 14.77 -7.04 18.43
C SER A 142 15.72 -5.83 18.33
N ALA A 143 15.42 -4.84 17.49
CA ALA A 143 16.20 -3.60 17.40
C ALA A 143 15.87 -2.59 18.51
N ALA A 144 14.70 -2.72 19.17
CA ALA A 144 14.27 -1.83 20.25
C ALA A 144 14.74 -2.30 21.65
N GLU A 145 15.24 -3.53 21.77
CA GLU A 145 15.59 -4.16 23.04
C GLU A 145 17.10 -4.45 23.22
N PRO A 146 17.99 -3.45 23.12
CA PRO A 146 19.29 -3.57 23.80
C PRO A 146 19.66 -2.39 24.69
N ALA A 147 18.69 -1.67 25.30
CA ALA A 147 18.98 -0.52 26.16
C ALA A 147 18.45 -0.58 27.60
N ALA A 148 17.70 -1.62 28.01
CA ALA A 148 16.99 -1.62 29.30
C ALA A 148 17.47 -2.66 30.34
N SER A 149 18.46 -3.51 30.04
CA SER A 149 18.80 -4.66 30.90
C SER A 149 20.08 -4.54 31.73
N THR A 150 20.80 -3.41 31.74
CA THR A 150 22.08 -3.31 32.47
C THR A 150 21.98 -2.76 33.90
N GLU A 151 20.84 -2.25 34.36
CA GLU A 151 20.79 -1.53 35.65
C GLU A 151 19.78 -2.12 36.65
N LYS A 152 19.85 -3.43 36.97
CA LYS A 152 19.22 -4.00 38.19
C LYS A 152 19.99 -5.21 38.70
N LYS A 153 21.24 -5.01 39.12
CA LYS A 153 21.94 -5.99 39.97
C LYS A 153 23.00 -5.34 40.83
N GLU A 154 22.60 -4.44 41.71
CA GLU A 154 23.31 -4.13 42.95
C GLU A 154 22.38 -3.29 43.84
N ILE A 155 21.83 -3.93 44.87
CA ILE A 155 21.58 -3.49 46.26
C ILE A 155 21.01 -4.71 46.98
#